data_AF-A0A3N0XCS6-F1
#
_entry.id   AF-A0A3N0XCS6-F1
#
_cell.length_a   1.000
_cell.length_b   1.000
_cell.length_c   1.000
_cell.angle_alpha   90.00
_cell.angle_beta   90.00
_cell.angle_gamma   90.00
#
_symmetry.space_group_name_H-M   'P 1'
#
loop_
_entity.id
_entity.type
_entity.pdbx_description
1 polymer ?
#
loop_
_entity_poly.entity_id
_entity_poly.type
_entity_poly.pdbx_seq_one_letter_code
_entity_poly.pdbx_strand_id
1 'polypeptide(L)'
;MIVILYVIMKKVLYPFYFYSALAFTLLSSCANFGDSLLYFNKNAKISKVKTVLYFNPEVFPDISEIKEATYSAFYTATSDQMKSMGNLKYLKVDTPISFDDVDTGTVKEICKNNNADIAVIPKVKYFKVGFGKYVFSNQVIVSMKLYNAEGDFVMEAAYDTYKGNGRMLGTAENSVIIGTKGALRKISKELKNRSASTHKPI
;
A
#
# COMPACT_ATOMS: atom_id res chain seq x y z
N MET A 1 14.69 -56.61 -25.02
CA MET A 1 15.33 -55.30 -25.29
C MET A 1 14.38 -54.12 -25.09
N ILE A 2 13.19 -54.13 -25.69
CA ILE A 2 12.20 -53.01 -25.63
C ILE A 2 11.73 -52.69 -24.20
N VAL A 3 11.46 -53.71 -23.36
CA VAL A 3 10.97 -53.51 -21.97
C VAL A 3 12.02 -52.83 -21.07
N ILE A 4 13.30 -53.15 -21.25
CA ILE A 4 14.40 -52.56 -20.49
C ILE A 4 14.56 -51.08 -20.86
N LEU A 5 14.47 -50.75 -22.16
CA LEU A 5 14.53 -49.38 -22.64
C LEU A 5 13.37 -48.54 -22.07
N TYR A 6 12.16 -49.09 -22.03
CA TYR A 6 10.97 -48.42 -21.47
C TYR A 6 11.11 -48.13 -19.96
N VAL A 7 11.64 -49.06 -19.18
CA VAL A 7 11.85 -48.89 -17.73
C VAL A 7 12.93 -47.85 -17.43
N ILE A 8 14.03 -47.84 -18.21
CA ILE A 8 15.10 -46.85 -18.08
C ILE A 8 14.57 -45.45 -18.44
N MET A 9 13.82 -45.34 -19.55
CA MET A 9 13.25 -44.07 -20.00
C MET A 9 12.27 -43.50 -18.96
N LYS A 10 11.44 -44.35 -18.34
CA LYS A 10 10.52 -43.93 -17.26
C LYS A 10 11.27 -43.50 -15.99
N LYS A 11 12.37 -44.17 -15.62
CA LYS A 11 13.19 -43.80 -14.45
C LYS A 11 13.96 -42.50 -14.61
N VAL A 12 14.24 -42.07 -15.84
CA VAL A 12 14.98 -40.82 -16.11
C VAL A 12 14.04 -39.65 -16.43
N LEU A 13 12.96 -39.87 -17.19
CA LEU A 13 12.00 -38.81 -17.51
C LEU A 13 11.22 -38.33 -16.27
N TYR A 14 10.72 -39.26 -15.43
CA TYR A 14 9.88 -38.88 -14.28
C TYR A 14 10.57 -37.95 -13.27
N PRO A 15 11.83 -38.20 -12.84
CA PRO A 15 12.53 -37.25 -11.99
C PRO A 15 12.81 -35.94 -12.73
N PHE A 16 13.10 -35.95 -14.04
CA PHE A 16 13.31 -34.72 -14.80
C PHE A 16 12.05 -33.82 -14.84
N TYR A 17 10.87 -34.40 -15.04
CA TYR A 17 9.59 -33.66 -14.95
C TYR A 17 9.26 -33.20 -13.53
N PHE A 18 9.63 -33.99 -12.51
CA PHE A 18 9.43 -33.60 -11.12
C PHE A 18 10.33 -32.43 -10.71
N TYR A 19 11.61 -32.46 -11.10
CA TYR A 19 12.55 -31.36 -10.82
C TYR A 19 12.21 -30.10 -11.62
N SER A 20 11.72 -30.22 -12.86
CA SER A 20 11.29 -29.05 -13.64
C SER A 20 10.00 -28.42 -13.09
N ALA A 21 9.05 -29.24 -12.62
CA ALA A 21 7.85 -28.75 -11.93
C ALA A 21 8.19 -28.05 -10.60
N LEU A 22 9.14 -28.58 -9.83
CA LEU A 22 9.63 -27.98 -8.59
C LEU A 22 10.38 -26.65 -8.84
N ALA A 23 11.15 -26.56 -9.91
CA ALA A 23 11.82 -25.32 -10.30
C ALA A 23 10.82 -24.24 -10.72
N PHE A 24 9.72 -24.61 -11.39
CA PHE A 24 8.66 -23.67 -11.80
C PHE A 24 7.86 -23.10 -10.61
N THR A 25 7.62 -23.91 -9.57
CA THR A 25 6.91 -23.43 -8.37
C THR A 25 7.78 -22.50 -7.51
N LEU A 26 9.10 -22.67 -7.50
CA LEU A 26 10.02 -21.79 -6.78
C LEU A 26 10.17 -20.40 -7.41
N LEU A 27 10.01 -20.27 -8.74
CA LEU A 27 10.09 -18.99 -9.45
C LEU A 27 8.79 -18.17 -9.42
N SER A 28 7.70 -18.74 -8.93
CA SER A 28 6.38 -18.07 -8.86
C SER A 28 6.23 -17.14 -7.63
N SER A 29 7.35 -16.73 -7.01
CA SER A 29 7.32 -15.71 -5.96
C SER A 29 7.20 -14.33 -6.60
N CYS A 30 5.96 -13.94 -6.92
CA CYS A 30 5.62 -12.56 -7.30
C CYS A 30 5.78 -11.64 -6.07
N ALA A 31 7.02 -11.36 -5.69
CA ALA A 31 7.30 -10.32 -4.71
C ALA A 31 7.02 -8.96 -5.36
N ASN A 32 6.07 -8.22 -4.80
CA ASN A 32 5.80 -6.84 -5.19
C ASN A 32 6.85 -5.98 -4.45
N PHE A 33 7.90 -5.56 -5.14
CA PHE A 33 9.09 -4.94 -4.51
C PHE A 33 8.90 -3.47 -4.12
N GLY A 34 7.71 -2.89 -4.35
CA GLY A 34 7.44 -1.47 -4.12
C GLY A 34 6.87 -1.16 -2.75
N ASP A 35 6.12 -2.08 -2.12
CA ASP A 35 5.55 -1.85 -0.81
C ASP A 35 6.56 -2.07 0.33
N SER A 36 6.57 -1.14 1.26
CA SER A 36 7.41 -1.18 2.46
C SER A 36 6.59 -0.83 3.70
N LEU A 37 6.87 -1.52 4.81
CA LEU A 37 6.45 -1.10 6.15
C LEU A 37 7.63 -0.34 6.75
N LEU A 38 7.47 0.95 6.95
CA LEU A 38 8.52 1.83 7.48
C LEU A 38 8.49 1.87 9.00
N TYR A 39 7.30 1.83 9.59
CA TYR A 39 7.11 1.85 11.03
C TYR A 39 5.90 1.03 11.47
N PHE A 40 5.96 0.45 12.67
CA PHE A 40 4.81 -0.13 13.34
C PHE A 40 4.97 -0.07 14.86
N ASN A 41 3.96 0.45 15.53
CA ASN A 41 3.85 0.49 16.98
C ASN A 41 3.15 -0.77 17.49
N LYS A 42 3.88 -1.64 18.21
CA LYS A 42 3.32 -2.86 18.81
C LYS A 42 2.38 -2.61 19.98
N ASN A 43 2.47 -1.44 20.61
CA ASN A 43 1.70 -1.10 21.80
C ASN A 43 0.44 -0.31 21.46
N ALA A 44 0.34 0.24 20.24
CA ALA A 44 -0.85 0.93 19.78
C ALA A 44 -2.01 -0.06 19.64
N LYS A 45 -3.10 0.21 20.35
CA LYS A 45 -4.31 -0.61 20.28
C LYS A 45 -5.09 -0.25 19.03
N ILE A 46 -5.36 -1.25 18.19
CA ILE A 46 -6.24 -1.13 17.04
C ILE A 46 -7.39 -2.12 17.28
N SER A 47 -8.58 -1.58 17.55
CA SER A 47 -9.79 -2.39 17.67
C SER A 47 -10.31 -2.80 16.29
N LYS A 48 -11.49 -3.41 16.21
CA LYS A 48 -12.13 -3.76 14.94
C LYS A 48 -12.43 -2.48 14.15
N VAL A 49 -11.61 -2.20 13.14
CA VAL A 49 -11.79 -1.06 12.22
C VAL A 49 -13.08 -1.21 11.42
N LYS A 50 -13.98 -0.23 11.53
CA LYS A 50 -15.21 -0.10 10.75
C LYS A 50 -15.26 1.22 9.97
N THR A 51 -14.77 2.30 10.55
CA THR A 51 -14.76 3.64 9.95
C THR A 51 -13.33 4.14 9.81
N VAL A 52 -12.95 4.49 8.58
CA VAL A 52 -11.63 5.01 8.24
C VAL A 52 -11.75 6.41 7.69
N LEU A 53 -10.95 7.31 8.23
CA LEU A 53 -10.87 8.69 7.79
C LEU A 53 -9.59 8.93 6.99
N TYR A 54 -9.73 9.48 5.80
CA TYR A 54 -8.63 9.78 4.89
C TYR A 54 -8.53 11.29 4.71
N PHE A 55 -7.38 11.83 5.08
CA PHE A 55 -7.05 13.22 4.81
C PHE A 55 -6.59 13.39 3.36
N ASN A 56 -6.70 14.61 2.85
CA ASN A 56 -6.04 14.98 1.60
C ASN A 56 -4.54 14.73 1.71
N PRO A 57 -3.91 14.13 0.68
CA PRO A 57 -2.47 13.89 0.72
C PRO A 57 -1.71 15.21 0.74
N GLU A 58 -0.66 15.28 1.54
CA GLU A 58 0.38 16.29 1.33
C GLU A 58 1.07 16.00 0.00
N VAL A 59 1.17 16.99 -0.88
CA VAL A 59 1.78 16.81 -2.22
C VAL A 59 3.13 17.50 -2.26
N PHE A 60 4.16 16.75 -2.64
CA PHE A 60 5.51 17.27 -2.83
C PHE A 60 5.97 17.05 -4.28
N PRO A 61 6.50 18.08 -4.97
CA PRO A 61 6.65 19.45 -4.49
C PRO A 61 5.31 20.16 -4.35
N ASP A 62 5.26 21.15 -3.46
CA ASP A 62 4.04 21.93 -3.19
C ASP A 62 3.77 22.92 -4.33
N ILE A 63 3.08 22.45 -5.36
CA ILE A 63 2.60 23.26 -6.48
C ILE A 63 1.12 22.99 -6.73
N SER A 64 0.36 24.03 -7.02
CA SER A 64 -1.10 23.95 -7.19
C SER A 64 -1.53 23.06 -8.35
N GLU A 65 -0.74 23.03 -9.42
CA GLU A 65 -1.07 22.48 -10.73
C GLU A 65 -1.24 20.96 -10.71
N ILE A 66 -0.65 20.28 -9.73
CA ILE A 66 -0.72 18.82 -9.59
C ILE A 66 -1.62 18.38 -8.44
N LYS A 67 -2.03 19.28 -7.54
CA LYS A 67 -2.77 18.93 -6.32
C LYS A 67 -4.13 18.31 -6.63
N GLU A 68 -4.95 18.97 -7.44
CA GLU A 68 -6.30 18.50 -7.78
C GLU A 68 -6.27 17.12 -8.47
N ALA A 69 -5.39 16.95 -9.45
CA ALA A 69 -5.20 15.67 -10.12
C ALA A 69 -4.74 14.59 -9.13
N THR A 70 -3.83 14.93 -8.22
CA THR A 70 -3.36 14.01 -7.17
C THR A 70 -4.49 13.60 -6.23
N TYR A 71 -5.31 14.55 -5.78
CA TYR A 71 -6.44 14.30 -4.87
C TYR A 71 -7.48 13.40 -5.53
N SER A 72 -7.84 13.69 -6.77
CA SER A 72 -8.76 12.85 -7.55
C SER A 72 -8.24 11.42 -7.72
N ALA A 73 -6.97 11.27 -8.13
CA ALA A 73 -6.33 9.97 -8.31
C ALA A 73 -6.26 9.17 -7.00
N PHE A 74 -5.83 9.82 -5.92
CA PHE A 74 -5.72 9.24 -4.59
C PHE A 74 -7.08 8.74 -4.07
N TYR A 75 -8.13 9.57 -4.18
CA TYR A 75 -9.45 9.18 -3.68
C TYR A 75 -10.16 8.17 -4.55
N THR A 76 -9.92 8.17 -5.86
CA THR A 76 -10.38 7.10 -6.76
C THR A 76 -9.78 5.77 -6.33
N ALA A 77 -8.46 5.75 -6.13
CA ALA A 77 -7.74 4.55 -5.68
C ALA A 77 -8.18 4.07 -4.29
N THR A 78 -8.40 5.01 -3.36
CA THR A 78 -8.84 4.68 -1.99
C THR A 78 -10.26 4.14 -1.99
N SER A 79 -11.18 4.77 -2.71
CA SER A 79 -12.57 4.31 -2.84
C SER A 79 -12.66 2.90 -3.44
N ASP A 80 -11.92 2.65 -4.53
CA ASP A 80 -11.81 1.31 -5.13
C ASP A 80 -11.31 0.27 -4.12
N GLN A 81 -10.24 0.62 -3.40
CA GLN A 81 -9.62 -0.30 -2.46
C GLN A 81 -10.54 -0.58 -1.27
N MET A 82 -11.26 0.42 -0.76
CA MET A 82 -12.21 0.23 0.34
C MET A 82 -13.35 -0.69 -0.06
N LYS A 83 -13.91 -0.55 -1.27
CA LYS A 83 -14.92 -1.49 -1.80
C LYS A 83 -14.40 -2.94 -1.83
N SER A 84 -13.12 -3.14 -2.14
CA SER A 84 -12.50 -4.47 -2.15
C SER A 84 -12.25 -5.05 -0.74
N MET A 85 -12.19 -4.18 0.29
CA MET A 85 -11.90 -4.56 1.67
C MET A 85 -13.16 -4.86 2.51
N GLY A 86 -14.35 -4.76 1.92
CA GLY A 86 -15.64 -5.06 2.55
C GLY A 86 -16.40 -3.82 3.03
N ASN A 87 -17.27 -3.99 4.02
CA ASN A 87 -18.17 -2.94 4.51
C ASN A 87 -17.49 -1.95 5.48
N LEU A 88 -16.40 -1.31 5.03
CA LEU A 88 -15.76 -0.21 5.75
C LEU A 88 -16.43 1.12 5.38
N LYS A 89 -16.81 1.91 6.38
CA LYS A 89 -17.23 3.30 6.17
C LYS A 89 -15.99 4.13 5.86
N TYR A 90 -16.03 4.78 4.71
CA TYR A 90 -14.97 5.62 4.19
C TYR A 90 -15.37 7.09 4.30
N LEU A 91 -14.53 7.90 4.95
CA LEU A 91 -14.74 9.34 5.12
C LEU A 91 -13.53 10.11 4.58
N LYS A 92 -13.80 11.18 3.84
CA LYS A 92 -12.78 12.10 3.33
C LYS A 92 -12.70 13.34 4.21
N VAL A 93 -11.50 13.89 4.36
CA VAL A 93 -11.25 15.18 4.99
C VAL A 93 -10.39 16.02 4.06
N ASP A 94 -10.96 17.13 3.60
CA ASP A 94 -10.37 17.95 2.53
C ASP A 94 -9.20 18.83 3.02
N THR A 95 -8.93 18.87 4.32
CA THR A 95 -7.79 19.60 4.88
C THR A 95 -6.57 18.68 4.93
N PRO A 96 -5.47 18.97 4.21
CA PRO A 96 -4.24 18.21 4.40
C PRO A 96 -3.61 18.54 5.76
N ILE A 97 -2.99 17.56 6.39
CA ILE A 97 -2.15 17.73 7.58
C ILE A 97 -0.69 17.52 7.16
N SER A 98 0.25 18.25 7.77
CA SER A 98 1.68 18.00 7.60
C SER A 98 2.00 16.54 7.88
N PHE A 99 2.54 15.85 6.89
CA PHE A 99 2.89 14.45 7.01
C PHE A 99 4.10 14.26 7.90
N ASP A 100 5.08 15.17 7.86
CA ASP A 100 6.30 15.05 8.65
C ASP A 100 6.05 15.46 10.12
N ASP A 101 5.23 16.50 10.33
CA ASP A 101 4.87 17.05 11.65
C ASP A 101 3.36 16.96 11.91
N VAL A 102 2.86 15.75 12.12
CA VAL A 102 1.42 15.49 12.30
C VAL A 102 0.92 16.06 13.62
N ASP A 103 -0.04 17.00 13.57
CA ASP A 103 -0.80 17.45 14.75
C ASP A 103 -1.80 16.37 15.19
N THR A 104 -1.35 15.52 16.12
CA THR A 104 -2.16 14.44 16.69
C THR A 104 -3.39 14.93 17.46
N GLY A 105 -3.36 16.16 17.99
CA GLY A 105 -4.51 16.75 18.68
C GLY A 105 -5.67 16.98 17.71
N THR A 106 -5.37 17.59 16.57
CA THR A 106 -6.32 17.78 15.47
C THR A 106 -6.82 16.45 14.91
N VAL A 107 -5.93 15.47 14.69
CA VAL A 107 -6.33 14.13 14.21
C VAL A 107 -7.35 13.48 15.17
N LYS A 108 -7.06 13.50 16.47
CA LYS A 108 -7.93 12.95 17.51
C LYS A 108 -9.30 13.62 17.52
N GLU A 109 -9.34 14.95 17.47
CA GLU A 109 -10.59 15.70 17.46
C GLU A 109 -11.45 15.35 16.24
N ILE A 110 -10.85 15.32 15.05
CA ILE A 110 -11.54 14.98 13.81
C ILE A 110 -12.04 13.53 13.85
N CYS A 111 -11.24 12.57 14.35
CA CYS A 111 -11.67 11.18 14.52
C CYS A 111 -12.88 11.07 15.44
N LYS A 112 -12.85 11.76 16.59
CA LYS A 112 -13.95 11.78 17.57
C LYS A 112 -15.23 12.35 16.97
N ASN A 113 -15.13 13.46 16.25
CA ASN A 113 -16.29 14.14 15.64
C ASN A 113 -16.93 13.33 14.51
N ASN A 114 -16.19 12.39 13.91
CA ASN A 114 -16.65 11.57 12.78
C ASN A 114 -16.91 10.11 13.15
N ASN A 115 -16.76 9.73 14.43
CA ASN A 115 -16.78 8.34 14.90
C ASN A 115 -15.86 7.43 14.07
N ALA A 116 -14.66 7.90 13.76
CA ALA A 116 -13.65 7.15 13.03
C ALA A 116 -12.79 6.31 13.98
N ASP A 117 -12.49 5.06 13.59
CA ASP A 117 -11.63 4.18 14.38
C ASP A 117 -10.14 4.43 14.10
N ILE A 118 -9.84 4.85 12.86
CA ILE A 118 -8.50 5.17 12.39
C ILE A 118 -8.51 6.36 11.43
N ALA A 119 -7.40 7.09 11.41
CA ALA A 119 -7.09 8.15 10.47
C ALA A 119 -5.86 7.80 9.64
N VAL A 120 -5.89 8.15 8.35
CA VAL A 120 -4.78 8.01 7.42
C VAL A 120 -4.32 9.39 6.97
N ILE A 121 -3.07 9.72 7.28
CA ILE A 121 -2.37 10.93 6.84
C ILE A 121 -1.47 10.54 5.65
N PRO A 122 -1.80 10.93 4.42
CA PRO A 122 -1.04 10.52 3.24
C PRO A 122 -0.07 11.60 2.76
N LYS A 123 0.97 11.17 2.05
CA LYS A 123 1.90 12.04 1.30
C LYS A 123 2.18 11.44 -0.07
N VAL A 124 2.12 12.26 -1.11
CA VAL A 124 2.50 11.90 -2.47
C VAL A 124 3.73 12.71 -2.85
N LYS A 125 4.86 12.03 -3.01
CA LYS A 125 6.12 12.62 -3.43
C LYS A 125 6.39 12.30 -4.89
N TYR A 126 6.35 13.31 -5.73
CA TYR A 126 6.79 13.25 -7.11
C TYR A 126 8.31 13.42 -7.21
N PHE A 127 8.92 12.73 -8.17
CA PHE A 127 10.32 12.96 -8.53
C PHE A 127 10.39 13.97 -9.68
N LYS A 128 11.27 14.96 -9.58
CA LYS A 128 11.55 15.87 -10.70
C LYS A 128 12.43 15.15 -11.72
N VAL A 129 12.03 15.16 -13.00
CA VAL A 129 12.84 14.62 -14.09
C VAL A 129 12.96 15.66 -15.20
N GLY A 130 14.08 16.36 -15.28
CA GLY A 130 14.39 17.26 -16.39
C GLY A 130 14.56 18.74 -16.03
N PHE A 131 14.91 19.52 -17.07
CA PHE A 131 15.12 20.97 -17.02
C PHE A 131 13.84 21.70 -17.43
N GLY A 132 13.38 22.64 -16.60
CA GLY A 132 12.11 23.35 -16.77
C GLY A 132 11.31 23.43 -15.46
N LYS A 133 10.23 24.23 -15.45
CA LYS A 133 9.44 24.46 -14.22
C LYS A 133 8.54 23.29 -13.81
N TYR A 134 8.16 22.38 -14.72
CA TYR A 134 7.05 21.43 -14.47
C TYR A 134 7.21 20.01 -15.03
N VAL A 135 8.42 19.52 -15.27
CA VAL A 135 8.60 18.14 -15.75
C VAL A 135 8.72 17.18 -14.55
N PHE A 136 7.58 16.58 -14.17
CA PHE A 136 7.50 15.58 -13.12
C PHE A 136 7.53 14.17 -13.69
N SER A 137 8.15 13.27 -12.93
CA SER A 137 8.24 11.87 -13.29
C SER A 137 6.86 11.24 -13.20
N ASN A 138 6.63 10.25 -14.05
CA ASN A 138 5.56 9.27 -13.87
C ASN A 138 5.91 8.26 -12.76
N GLN A 139 6.65 8.72 -11.75
CA GLN A 139 7.09 7.93 -10.61
C GLN A 139 6.81 8.75 -9.37
N VAL A 140 6.23 8.08 -8.38
CA VAL A 140 5.85 8.70 -7.11
C VAL A 140 6.18 7.74 -5.97
N ILE A 141 6.43 8.30 -4.80
CA ILE A 141 6.31 7.57 -3.55
C ILE A 141 5.01 8.02 -2.90
N VAL A 142 4.11 7.07 -2.65
CA VAL A 142 2.92 7.30 -1.83
C VAL A 142 3.20 6.74 -0.44
N SER A 143 3.22 7.60 0.55
CA SER A 143 3.43 7.25 1.97
C SER A 143 2.16 7.51 2.76
N MET A 144 1.90 6.69 3.77
CA MET A 144 0.70 6.77 4.59
C MET A 144 1.06 6.48 6.04
N LYS A 145 0.77 7.44 6.92
CA LYS A 145 0.80 7.26 8.36
C LYS A 145 -0.60 6.94 8.85
N LEU A 146 -0.71 5.90 9.66
CA LEU A 146 -1.94 5.46 10.28
C LEU A 146 -1.95 5.87 11.75
N TYR A 147 -3.04 6.48 12.19
CA TYR A 147 -3.29 6.85 13.59
C TYR A 147 -4.58 6.20 14.07
N ASN A 148 -4.66 5.83 15.34
CA ASN A 148 -5.92 5.42 15.96
C ASN A 148 -6.74 6.66 16.39
N ALA A 149 -7.98 6.43 16.84
CA ALA A 149 -8.88 7.48 17.28
C ALA A 149 -8.34 8.30 18.47
N GLU A 150 -7.42 7.74 19.25
CA GLU A 150 -6.78 8.39 20.40
C GLU A 150 -5.64 9.35 20.00
N GLY A 151 -5.21 9.31 18.74
CA GLY A 151 -4.10 10.10 18.20
C GLY A 151 -2.74 9.38 18.27
N ASP A 152 -2.70 8.10 18.63
CA ASP A 152 -1.46 7.32 18.67
C ASP A 152 -1.00 6.98 17.26
N PHE A 153 0.30 7.14 17.00
CA PHE A 153 0.91 6.70 15.74
C PHE A 153 1.03 5.17 15.73
N VAL A 154 0.31 4.55 14.79
CA VAL A 154 0.16 3.10 14.69
C VAL A 154 1.17 2.50 13.74
N MET A 155 1.23 2.98 12.50
CA MET A 155 2.12 2.44 11.48
C MET A 155 2.35 3.43 10.35
N GLU A 156 3.43 3.20 9.61
CA GLU A 156 3.70 3.90 8.36
C GLU A 156 4.06 2.89 7.28
N ALA A 157 3.38 3.00 6.15
CA ALA A 157 3.67 2.22 4.96
C ALA A 157 3.89 3.16 3.78
N ALA A 158 4.74 2.74 2.85
CA ALA A 158 4.97 3.46 1.62
C ALA A 158 4.99 2.51 0.44
N TYR A 159 4.63 3.03 -0.73
CA TYR A 159 4.81 2.38 -2.01
C TYR A 159 5.64 3.25 -2.94
N ASP A 160 6.79 2.72 -3.35
CA ASP A 160 7.65 3.32 -4.35
C ASP A 160 7.30 2.73 -5.72
N THR A 161 6.65 3.54 -6.57
CA THR A 161 6.21 3.05 -7.89
C THR A 161 7.36 2.72 -8.83
N TYR A 162 8.53 3.34 -8.63
CA TYR A 162 9.73 3.02 -9.40
C TYR A 162 10.24 1.62 -9.07
N LYS A 163 10.24 1.24 -7.78
CA LYS A 163 10.69 -0.09 -7.34
C LYS A 163 9.65 -1.19 -7.55
N GLY A 164 8.36 -0.86 -7.40
CA GLY A 164 7.30 -1.86 -7.39
C GLY A 164 6.79 -2.30 -8.74
N ASN A 165 6.78 -1.41 -9.72
CA ASN A 165 6.29 -1.69 -11.06
C ASN A 165 7.26 -1.07 -12.05
N GLY A 166 8.34 -1.78 -12.43
CA GLY A 166 9.39 -1.32 -13.37
C GLY A 166 8.93 -0.82 -14.76
N ARG A 167 7.63 -0.59 -14.98
CA ARG A 167 7.07 0.20 -16.05
C ARG A 167 7.39 1.68 -15.82
N MET A 168 8.37 2.18 -16.59
CA MET A 168 8.59 3.63 -16.77
C MET A 168 7.48 4.31 -17.59
N LEU A 169 6.48 3.55 -18.05
CA LEU A 169 5.42 3.97 -18.98
C LEU A 169 4.07 4.04 -18.24
N GLY A 170 3.49 5.23 -18.18
CA GLY A 170 2.21 5.52 -17.52
C GLY A 170 2.08 7.02 -17.28
N THR A 171 0.89 7.49 -16.90
CA THR A 171 0.68 8.90 -16.50
C THR A 171 1.05 9.09 -15.02
N ALA A 172 1.35 10.32 -14.63
CA ALA A 172 1.50 10.72 -13.24
C ALA A 172 0.29 10.29 -12.39
N GLU A 173 -0.93 10.46 -12.91
CA GLU A 173 -2.19 10.04 -12.28
C GLU A 173 -2.22 8.52 -12.01
N ASN A 174 -1.91 7.71 -13.02
CA ASN A 174 -1.85 6.25 -12.87
C ASN A 174 -0.82 5.83 -11.82
N SER A 175 0.28 6.57 -11.72
CA SER A 175 1.33 6.31 -10.74
C SER A 175 0.83 6.57 -9.32
N VAL A 176 0.08 7.65 -9.10
CA VAL A 176 -0.60 7.90 -7.81
C VAL A 176 -1.60 6.80 -7.49
N ILE A 177 -2.40 6.36 -8.46
CA ILE A 177 -3.37 5.26 -8.26
C ILE A 177 -2.66 3.97 -7.83
N ILE A 178 -1.61 3.58 -8.56
CA ILE A 178 -0.81 2.38 -8.28
C ILE A 178 -0.16 2.49 -6.90
N GLY A 179 0.49 3.62 -6.61
CA GLY A 179 1.14 3.86 -5.33
C GLY A 179 0.17 3.81 -4.15
N THR A 180 -1.00 4.42 -4.32
CA THR A 180 -2.06 4.43 -3.31
C THR A 180 -2.59 3.02 -3.04
N LYS A 181 -2.94 2.26 -4.09
CA LYS A 181 -3.38 0.86 -3.95
C LYS A 181 -2.29 -0.01 -3.31
N GLY A 182 -1.03 0.22 -3.67
CA GLY A 182 0.13 -0.47 -3.12
C GLY A 182 0.31 -0.24 -1.61
N ALA A 183 0.30 1.02 -1.17
CA ALA A 183 0.45 1.40 0.23
C ALA A 183 -0.73 0.89 1.08
N LEU A 184 -1.97 1.05 0.59
CA LEU A 184 -3.16 0.54 1.26
C LEU A 184 -3.14 -0.98 1.40
N ARG A 185 -2.79 -1.71 0.34
CA ARG A 185 -2.66 -3.18 0.40
C ARG A 185 -1.67 -3.61 1.48
N LYS A 186 -0.57 -2.87 1.64
CA LYS A 186 0.42 -3.14 2.69
C LYS A 186 -0.15 -2.89 4.08
N ILE A 187 -0.80 -1.75 4.31
CA ILE A 187 -1.49 -1.44 5.58
C ILE A 187 -2.50 -2.54 5.92
N SER A 188 -3.36 -2.90 4.99
CA SER A 188 -4.40 -3.92 5.18
C SER A 188 -3.81 -5.29 5.51
N LYS A 189 -2.71 -5.67 4.85
CA LYS A 189 -1.99 -6.91 5.15
C LYS A 189 -1.43 -6.91 6.57
N GLU A 190 -0.81 -5.81 6.99
CA GLU A 190 -0.24 -5.68 8.35
C GLU A 190 -1.32 -5.66 9.43
N LEU A 191 -2.43 -4.95 9.20
CA LEU A 191 -3.61 -4.96 10.08
C LEU A 191 -4.19 -6.38 10.23
N LYS A 192 -4.34 -7.12 9.13
CA LYS A 192 -4.87 -8.49 9.16
C LYS A 192 -3.94 -9.47 9.87
N ASN A 193 -2.65 -9.43 9.56
CA ASN A 193 -1.67 -10.35 10.16
C ASN A 193 -1.58 -10.16 11.67
N ARG A 194 -1.76 -8.93 12.15
CA ARG A 194 -1.56 -8.58 13.56
C ARG A 194 -2.84 -8.67 14.37
N SER A 195 -4.01 -8.39 13.78
CA SER A 195 -5.30 -8.70 14.41
C SER A 195 -5.54 -10.21 14.57
N ALA A 196 -5.03 -11.04 13.64
CA ALA A 196 -5.01 -12.49 13.80
C ALA A 196 -4.05 -12.96 14.92
N SER A 197 -2.94 -12.24 15.14
CA SER A 197 -1.97 -12.54 16.21
C SER A 197 -2.49 -12.21 17.62
N THR A 198 -3.40 -11.24 17.76
CA THR A 198 -4.05 -10.90 19.04
C THR A 198 -5.18 -11.85 19.43
N HIS A 199 -5.50 -12.83 18.58
CA HIS A 199 -6.55 -13.83 18.80
C HIS A 199 -5.95 -15.25 18.88
N LYS A 200 -4.82 -15.41 19.58
CA LYS A 200 -4.38 -16.74 20.01
C LYS A 200 -5.14 -17.05 21.30
N PRO A 201 -6.07 -18.03 21.31
CA PRO A 201 -6.70 -18.44 22.56
C PRO A 201 -5.60 -19.00 23.47
N ILE A 202 -5.60 -18.53 24.71
CA ILE A 202 -4.91 -19.20 25.81
C ILE A 202 -5.64 -20.53 26.04
#